data_AF-A0A966D741-F1
#
_entry.id   AF-A0A966D741-F1
#
_cell.length_a   1.000
_cell.length_b   1.000
_cell.length_c   1.000
_cell.angle_alpha   90.00
_cell.angle_beta   90.00
_cell.angle_gamma   90.00
#
_symmetry.space_group_name_H-M   'P 1'
#
loop_
_entity.id
_entity.type
_entity.pdbx_description
1 polymer ?
#
loop_
_entity_poly.entity_id
_entity_poly.type
_entity_poly.pdbx_seq_one_letter_code
_entity_poly.pdbx_strand_id
1 'polypeptide(L)'
;MNTQFKEVLLVRKGIIAVVVFALLLSAGAAFAVDANEVYSENGMVSSAHELASKAGVEILQNGGNAIDAAIATMLALNVVEPNASGIGGGGFTTIRFAETGEVVELDYREVAPLSATRDM
;
A
#
# COMPACT_ATOMS: atom_id res chain seq x y z
N MET A 1 -6.08 -20.22 61.11
CA MET A 1 -6.52 -20.50 59.72
C MET A 1 -5.57 -21.53 59.12
N ASN A 2 -6.07 -22.74 58.83
CA ASN A 2 -5.27 -23.94 58.54
C ASN A 2 -4.36 -23.79 57.30
N THR A 3 -3.14 -24.35 57.37
CA THR A 3 -2.12 -24.36 56.30
C THR A 3 -2.67 -24.96 55.00
N GLN A 4 -3.52 -25.99 55.11
CA GLN A 4 -4.23 -26.62 53.98
C GLN A 4 -5.11 -25.64 53.18
N PHE A 5 -5.71 -24.64 53.83
CA PHE A 5 -6.56 -23.64 53.17
C PHE A 5 -5.74 -22.59 52.40
N LYS A 6 -4.51 -22.31 52.85
CA LYS A 6 -3.58 -21.38 52.19
C LYS A 6 -3.01 -22.00 50.90
N GLU A 7 -2.72 -23.30 50.89
CA GLU A 7 -2.23 -24.00 49.70
C GLU A 7 -3.27 -24.04 48.58
N VAL A 8 -4.52 -24.39 48.89
CA VAL A 8 -5.62 -24.38 47.91
C VAL A 8 -5.85 -22.97 47.33
N LEU A 9 -5.73 -21.94 48.16
CA LEU A 9 -5.86 -20.54 47.71
C LEU A 9 -4.67 -20.12 46.84
N LEU A 10 -3.46 -20.60 47.13
CA LEU A 10 -2.25 -20.34 46.34
C LEU A 10 -2.35 -20.99 44.94
N VAL A 11 -2.80 -22.25 44.88
CA VAL A 11 -3.01 -22.98 43.62
C VAL A 11 -4.08 -22.29 42.77
N ARG A 12 -5.19 -21.85 43.37
CA ARG A 12 -6.24 -21.09 42.64
C ARG A 12 -5.72 -19.77 42.08
N LYS A 13 -4.93 -19.02 42.84
CA LYS A 13 -4.30 -17.77 42.37
C LYS A 13 -3.32 -18.02 41.23
N GLY A 14 -2.55 -19.11 41.29
CA GLY A 14 -1.64 -19.53 40.22
C GLY A 14 -2.40 -19.86 38.93
N ILE A 15 -3.50 -20.62 39.01
CA ILE A 15 -4.33 -20.95 37.84
C ILE A 15 -4.94 -19.68 37.22
N ILE A 16 -5.48 -18.77 38.05
CA ILE A 16 -6.04 -17.50 37.56
C ILE A 16 -4.96 -16.66 36.86
N ALA A 17 -3.76 -16.57 37.45
CA ALA A 17 -2.64 -15.83 36.84
C ALA A 17 -2.23 -16.41 35.48
N VAL A 18 -2.17 -17.75 35.35
CA VAL A 18 -1.86 -18.42 34.08
C VAL A 18 -2.94 -18.17 33.03
N VAL A 19 -4.22 -18.25 33.42
CA VAL A 19 -5.34 -17.98 32.49
C VAL A 19 -5.35 -16.53 32.05
N VAL A 20 -5.14 -15.58 32.96
CA VAL A 20 -5.05 -14.15 32.63
C VAL A 20 -3.86 -13.87 31.72
N PHE A 21 -2.70 -14.48 31.99
CA PHE A 21 -1.51 -14.35 31.15
C PHE A 21 -1.74 -14.92 29.74
N ALA A 22 -2.36 -16.10 29.63
CA ALA A 22 -2.71 -16.72 28.35
C ALA A 22 -3.72 -15.88 27.56
N LEU A 23 -4.71 -15.28 28.24
CA LEU A 23 -5.68 -14.38 27.62
C LEU A 23 -5.01 -13.09 27.12
N LEU A 24 -4.12 -12.49 27.89
CA LEU A 24 -3.34 -11.31 27.49
C LEU A 24 -2.42 -11.60 26.28
N LEU A 25 -1.81 -12.78 26.23
CA LEU A 25 -1.04 -13.25 25.07
C LEU A 25 -1.89 -13.38 23.81
N SER A 26 -3.10 -13.95 23.92
CA SER A 26 -4.00 -14.09 22.77
C SER A 26 -4.52 -12.75 22.24
N ALA A 27 -4.72 -11.76 23.12
CA ALA A 27 -5.15 -10.42 22.71
C ALA A 27 -4.05 -9.69 21.91
N GLY A 28 -2.77 -9.88 22.26
CA GLY A 28 -1.64 -9.27 21.52
C GLY A 28 -1.49 -9.80 20.09
N ALA A 29 -1.84 -11.07 19.84
CA ALA A 29 -1.78 -11.66 18.50
C ALA A 29 -2.92 -11.19 17.57
N ALA A 30 -4.06 -10.76 18.13
CA ALA A 30 -5.21 -10.29 17.36
C ALA A 30 -5.02 -8.88 16.76
N PHE A 31 -3.98 -8.15 17.16
CA PHE A 31 -3.62 -6.83 16.62
C PHE A 31 -2.47 -6.89 15.61
N ALA A 32 -2.09 -8.07 15.14
CA ALA A 32 -1.22 -8.16 13.98
C ALA A 32 -2.00 -7.63 12.76
N VAL A 33 -1.62 -6.44 12.30
CA VAL A 33 -2.09 -5.89 11.02
C VAL A 33 -1.70 -6.90 9.95
N ASP A 34 -2.69 -7.46 9.26
CA ASP A 34 -2.47 -8.27 8.06
C ASP A 34 -1.98 -7.34 6.94
N ALA A 35 -0.68 -7.07 6.94
CA ALA A 35 -0.01 -6.48 5.80
C ALA A 35 -0.10 -7.54 4.69
N ASN A 36 -1.03 -7.34 3.75
CA ASN A 36 -1.15 -8.17 2.56
C ASN A 36 0.07 -7.87 1.66
N GLU A 37 1.22 -8.38 2.06
CA GLU A 37 2.49 -8.24 1.36
C GLU A 37 2.42 -9.03 0.05
N VAL A 38 2.73 -8.36 -1.06
CA VAL A 38 2.75 -8.97 -2.38
C VAL A 38 4.20 -9.05 -2.85
N TYR A 39 4.62 -10.24 -3.24
CA TYR A 39 5.94 -10.52 -3.79
C TYR A 39 5.83 -10.93 -5.26
N SER A 40 6.79 -10.52 -6.09
CA SER A 40 6.87 -10.90 -7.50
C SER A 40 8.32 -10.91 -7.96
N GLU A 41 8.68 -11.90 -8.78
CA GLU A 41 10.04 -12.06 -9.32
C GLU A 41 10.28 -11.25 -10.60
N ASN A 42 9.23 -11.02 -11.39
CA ASN A 42 9.36 -10.53 -12.78
C ASN A 42 8.89 -9.09 -12.99
N GLY A 43 8.15 -8.52 -12.04
CA GLY A 43 7.60 -7.17 -12.16
C GLY A 43 6.52 -6.88 -11.14
N MET A 44 6.34 -5.61 -10.80
CA MET A 44 5.38 -5.16 -9.80
C MET A 44 4.72 -3.86 -10.27
N VAL A 45 3.42 -3.72 -10.00
CA VAL A 45 2.68 -2.47 -10.18
C VAL A 45 1.92 -2.19 -8.90
N SER A 46 2.04 -0.96 -8.39
CA SER A 46 1.31 -0.49 -7.23
C SER A 46 0.59 0.80 -7.59
N SER A 47 -0.69 0.89 -7.23
CA SER A 47 -1.53 2.06 -7.45
C SER A 47 -2.64 2.11 -6.41
N ALA A 48 -3.35 3.25 -6.33
CA ALA A 48 -4.38 3.48 -5.32
C ALA A 48 -5.64 2.60 -5.50
N HIS A 49 -5.89 2.11 -6.73
CA HIS A 49 -7.06 1.29 -7.03
C HIS A 49 -6.67 -0.06 -7.64
N GLU A 50 -7.26 -1.16 -7.13
CA GLU A 50 -6.90 -2.53 -7.52
C GLU A 50 -6.97 -2.77 -9.04
N LEU A 51 -8.05 -2.32 -9.69
CA LEU A 51 -8.21 -2.44 -11.15
C LEU A 51 -7.12 -1.72 -11.95
N ALA A 52 -6.57 -0.61 -11.45
CA ALA A 52 -5.50 0.10 -12.12
C ALA A 52 -4.14 -0.62 -11.97
N SER A 53 -3.89 -1.23 -10.81
CA SER A 53 -2.74 -2.12 -10.62
C SER A 53 -2.85 -3.33 -11.56
N LYS A 54 -4.03 -3.94 -11.67
CA LYS A 54 -4.29 -5.07 -12.59
C LYS A 54 -4.05 -4.71 -14.06
N ALA A 55 -4.51 -3.54 -14.50
CA ALA A 55 -4.28 -3.07 -15.87
C ALA A 55 -2.78 -2.94 -16.20
N GLY A 56 -1.99 -2.38 -15.27
CA GLY A 56 -0.53 -2.30 -15.45
C GLY A 56 0.13 -3.68 -15.47
N VAL A 57 -0.29 -4.59 -14.58
CA VAL A 57 0.20 -5.98 -14.56
C VAL A 57 -0.11 -6.71 -15.86
N GLU A 58 -1.31 -6.54 -16.42
CA GLU A 58 -1.67 -7.13 -17.71
C GLU A 58 -0.74 -6.67 -18.84
N ILE A 59 -0.36 -5.38 -18.87
CA ILE A 59 0.62 -4.88 -19.84
C ILE A 59 2.01 -5.47 -19.63
N LEU A 60 2.47 -5.62 -18.38
CA LEU A 60 3.74 -6.32 -18.12
C LEU A 60 3.68 -7.78 -18.59
N GLN A 61 2.58 -8.48 -18.32
CA GLN A 61 2.37 -9.87 -18.75
C GLN A 61 2.33 -10.00 -20.28
N ASN A 62 1.85 -8.98 -20.98
CA ASN A 62 1.83 -8.91 -22.44
C ASN A 62 3.18 -8.46 -23.05
N GLY A 63 4.24 -8.35 -22.25
CA GLY A 63 5.60 -8.03 -22.69
C GLY A 63 5.89 -6.53 -22.79
N GLY A 64 5.02 -5.67 -22.26
CA GLY A 64 5.29 -4.24 -22.11
C GLY A 64 6.35 -3.96 -21.04
N ASN A 65 6.98 -2.79 -21.11
CA ASN A 65 7.95 -2.35 -20.12
C ASN A 65 7.26 -1.60 -18.95
N ALA A 66 8.06 -1.11 -17.99
CA ALA A 66 7.55 -0.37 -16.83
C ALA A 66 6.82 0.94 -17.20
N ILE A 67 7.21 1.59 -18.29
CA ILE A 67 6.57 2.81 -18.80
C ILE A 67 5.21 2.47 -19.42
N ASP A 68 5.13 1.42 -20.25
CA ASP A 68 3.88 0.96 -20.84
C ASP A 68 2.86 0.57 -19.75
N ALA A 69 3.32 -0.15 -18.72
CA ALA A 69 2.52 -0.51 -17.56
C ALA A 69 2.02 0.71 -16.78
N ALA A 70 2.89 1.70 -16.56
CA ALA A 70 2.52 2.95 -15.90
C ALA A 70 1.44 3.70 -16.69
N ILE A 71 1.55 3.78 -18.02
CA ILE A 71 0.54 4.43 -18.88
C ILE A 71 -0.81 3.72 -18.76
N ALA A 72 -0.85 2.39 -18.82
CA ALA A 72 -2.09 1.64 -18.65
C ALA A 72 -2.71 1.82 -17.25
N THR A 73 -1.89 1.81 -16.20
CA THR A 73 -2.33 2.12 -14.83
C THR A 73 -2.91 3.53 -14.73
N MET A 74 -2.25 4.54 -15.31
CA MET A 74 -2.75 5.92 -15.29
C MET A 74 -4.07 6.08 -16.06
N LEU A 75 -4.19 5.46 -17.23
CA LEU A 75 -5.44 5.47 -18.00
C LEU A 75 -6.57 4.76 -17.26
N ALA A 76 -6.28 3.67 -16.55
CA ALA A 76 -7.24 3.01 -15.68
C ALA A 76 -7.64 3.91 -14.50
N LEU A 77 -6.68 4.56 -13.81
CA LEU A 77 -6.95 5.51 -12.72
C LEU A 77 -7.84 6.67 -13.17
N ASN A 78 -7.68 7.19 -14.39
CA ASN A 78 -8.56 8.21 -14.96
C ASN A 78 -10.04 7.77 -15.01
N VAL A 79 -10.32 6.45 -14.99
CA VAL A 79 -11.68 5.89 -14.95
C VAL A 79 -12.11 5.53 -13.53
N VAL A 80 -11.26 4.85 -12.77
CA VAL A 80 -11.64 4.26 -11.47
C VAL A 80 -11.40 5.20 -10.28
N GLU A 81 -10.54 6.22 -10.44
CA GLU A 81 -10.29 7.30 -9.49
C GLU A 81 -10.31 8.69 -10.17
N PRO A 82 -11.43 9.05 -10.84
CA PRO A 82 -11.49 10.25 -11.68
C PRO A 82 -11.37 11.57 -10.91
N ASN A 83 -11.55 11.54 -9.59
CA ASN A 83 -11.43 12.70 -8.71
C ASN A 83 -9.97 13.01 -8.33
N ALA A 84 -9.03 12.08 -8.56
CA ALA A 84 -7.64 12.19 -8.10
C ALA A 84 -6.66 12.51 -9.22
N SER A 85 -6.85 11.94 -10.41
CA SER A 85 -5.95 12.12 -11.55
C SER A 85 -6.70 12.01 -12.88
N GLY A 86 -6.09 12.51 -13.96
CA GLY A 86 -6.65 12.32 -15.29
C GLY A 86 -6.01 13.13 -16.40
N ILE A 87 -6.46 12.88 -17.64
CA ILE A 87 -5.92 13.50 -18.86
C ILE A 87 -6.18 15.02 -18.96
N GLY A 88 -7.08 15.55 -18.13
CA GLY A 88 -7.36 16.99 -18.05
C GLY A 88 -6.48 17.76 -17.06
N GLY A 89 -5.58 17.08 -16.35
CA GLY A 89 -4.66 17.69 -15.39
C GLY A 89 -3.20 17.60 -15.87
N GLY A 90 -2.29 17.38 -14.92
CA GLY A 90 -0.85 17.28 -15.14
C GLY A 90 -0.17 16.45 -14.04
N GLY A 91 1.17 16.45 -14.02
CA GLY A 91 1.92 15.65 -13.06
C GLY A 91 3.41 15.61 -13.35
N PHE A 92 4.07 14.67 -12.66
CA PHE A 92 5.50 14.43 -12.76
C PHE A 92 5.74 12.93 -12.80
N THR A 93 6.64 12.49 -13.68
CA THR A 93 7.03 11.08 -13.78
C THR A 93 8.54 10.96 -13.70
N THR A 94 9.04 10.21 -12.73
CA THR A 94 10.46 9.83 -12.63
C THR A 94 10.67 8.44 -13.23
N ILE A 95 11.59 8.34 -14.18
CA ILE A 95 11.88 7.11 -14.93
C ILE A 95 13.37 6.78 -14.74
N ARG A 96 13.68 5.52 -14.43
CA ARG A 96 15.06 5.01 -14.44
C ARG A 96 15.23 4.01 -15.57
N PHE A 97 16.11 4.28 -16.51
CA PHE A 97 16.45 3.35 -17.59
C PHE A 97 17.40 2.27 -17.08
N ALA A 98 17.00 1.00 -17.19
CA ALA A 98 17.75 -0.11 -16.65
C ALA A 98 19.14 -0.28 -17.31
N GLU A 99 19.21 -0.06 -18.62
CA GLU A 99 20.43 -0.26 -19.41
C GLU A 99 21.51 0.79 -19.13
N THR A 100 21.13 2.05 -19.04
CA THR A 100 22.06 3.17 -18.86
C THR A 100 22.21 3.58 -17.39
N GLY A 101 21.24 3.24 -16.55
CA GLY A 101 21.12 3.74 -15.18
C GLY A 101 20.67 5.20 -15.10
N GLU A 102 20.41 5.85 -16.24
CA GLU A 102 19.95 7.23 -16.32
C GLU A 102 18.58 7.39 -15.64
N VAL A 103 18.42 8.52 -14.93
CA VAL A 103 17.15 8.92 -14.33
C VAL A 103 16.67 10.18 -15.04
N VAL A 104 15.47 10.11 -15.60
CA VAL A 104 14.79 11.21 -16.28
C VAL A 104 13.56 11.58 -15.49
N GLU A 105 13.27 12.88 -15.43
CA GLU A 105 12.03 13.41 -14.87
C GLU A 105 11.24 14.12 -15.96
N LEU A 106 9.98 13.71 -16.12
CA LEU A 106 9.04 14.31 -17.05
C LEU A 106 8.12 15.23 -16.25
N ASP A 107 8.30 16.53 -16.41
CA ASP A 107 7.39 17.56 -15.91
C ASP A 107 6.35 17.87 -16.99
N TYR A 108 5.10 17.52 -16.72
CA TYR A 108 3.94 17.84 -17.53
C TYR A 108 2.88 18.54 -16.67
N ARG A 109 3.34 19.37 -15.72
CA ARG A 109 2.47 20.22 -14.91
C ARG A 109 1.73 21.21 -15.77
N GLU A 110 0.49 21.47 -15.40
CA GLU A 110 -0.36 22.44 -16.07
C GLU A 110 0.22 23.85 -15.95
N VAL A 111 -0.03 24.66 -16.97
CA VAL A 111 0.39 26.07 -16.98
C VAL A 111 -0.84 26.97 -17.06
N ALA A 112 -0.76 28.13 -16.41
CA ALA A 112 -1.77 29.15 -16.58
C ALA A 112 -1.83 29.56 -18.07
N PRO A 113 -3.04 29.74 -18.64
CA PRO A 113 -3.17 30.16 -20.03
C PRO A 113 -2.60 31.57 -20.25
N LEU A 114 -2.26 31.91 -21.50
CA LEU A 114 -1.68 33.22 -21.85
C LEU A 114 -2.52 34.42 -21.43
N SER A 115 -3.84 34.25 -21.33
CA SER A 115 -4.78 35.31 -20.91
C SER A 115 -4.99 35.40 -19.40
N ALA A 116 -4.34 34.54 -18.60
CA ALA A 116 -4.45 34.60 -17.15
C ALA A 116 -3.86 35.90 -16.61
N THR A 117 -4.48 36.45 -15.57
CA THR A 117 -3.98 37.66 -14.88
C THR A 117 -3.73 37.34 -13.41
N ARG A 118 -2.94 38.18 -12.74
CA ARG A 118 -2.57 37.97 -11.32
C ARG A 118 -3.78 37.90 -10.39
N ASP A 119 -4.83 38.66 -10.69
CA ASP A 119 -5.95 38.91 -9.78
C ASP A 119 -7.27 38.25 -10.23
N MET A 120 -7.20 37.22 -11.09
CA MET A 120 -8.37 36.44 -11.56
C MET A 120 -8.83 35.39 -10.56
#